data_AF-A0A5M6AGI1-F1
#
_entry.id   AF-A0A5M6AGI1-F1
#
_cell.length_a   1.000
_cell.length_b   1.000
_cell.length_c   1.000
_cell.angle_alpha   90.00
_cell.angle_beta   90.00
_cell.angle_gamma   90.00
#
_symmetry.space_group_name_H-M   'P 1'
#
loop_
_entity.id
_entity.type
_entity.pdbx_description
1 polymer ?
#
loop_
_entity_poly.entity_id
_entity_poly.type
_entity_poly.pdbx_seq_one_letter_code
_entity_poly.pdbx_strand_id
1 'polypeptide(L)'
;MIRQEQLSQWLGDRQRKYADGLVLFGILAKESMKKKYAAYLDTAPESPHIFDPHFTQLVNCLSKIDKEIKYSPSLYPAALEEIAVVRTINESERKKVIEEKQANITSLEILVNELQSRIDDLENDSESHTEELASLQEQFDEKMSELSALRNECETLNTPGVKIITEESLSPSIRKAYARIKEIAPLYASLHNDVANQDIPPEERQPIAEELCKLDDERRKLWKQIDTWAEGKGELQLEEKRPILSENSIVRGFEIARQIKRLKNNIANSKAASERARQDNKQTVMQNALDRIEKYETELAILEAEITATQGEKSAG
;
A
#
# COMPACT_ATOMS: atom_id res chain seq x y z
N MET A 1 -7.87 -12.86 -7.03
CA MET A 1 -8.33 -13.62 -5.85
C MET A 1 -9.65 -13.00 -5.42
N ILE A 2 -10.71 -13.80 -5.27
CA ILE A 2 -12.00 -13.31 -4.77
C ILE A 2 -12.05 -13.37 -3.24
N ARG A 3 -12.95 -12.61 -2.61
CA ARG A 3 -13.00 -12.51 -1.14
C ARG A 3 -13.34 -13.82 -0.42
N GLN A 4 -14.07 -14.72 -1.07
CA GLN A 4 -14.27 -16.09 -0.57
C GLN A 4 -12.94 -16.86 -0.47
N GLU A 5 -12.04 -16.71 -1.44
CA GLU A 5 -10.72 -17.33 -1.41
C GLU A 5 -9.86 -16.73 -0.30
N GLN A 6 -9.94 -15.41 -0.08
CA GLN A 6 -9.30 -14.73 1.06
C GLN A 6 -9.74 -15.32 2.40
N LEU A 7 -11.05 -15.52 2.57
CA LEU A 7 -11.62 -16.13 3.77
C LEU A 7 -11.15 -17.56 3.96
N SER A 8 -11.16 -18.37 2.89
CA SER A 8 -10.68 -19.75 2.92
C SER A 8 -9.20 -19.84 3.29
N GLN A 9 -8.36 -18.94 2.75
CA GLN A 9 -6.94 -18.85 3.11
C GLN A 9 -6.74 -18.46 4.57
N TRP A 10 -7.45 -17.44 5.06
CA TRP A 10 -7.36 -17.02 6.47
C TRP A 10 -7.80 -18.14 7.44
N LEU A 11 -8.85 -18.90 7.09
CA LEU A 11 -9.30 -20.05 7.89
C LEU A 11 -8.30 -21.22 7.86
N GLY A 12 -7.56 -21.40 6.76
CA GLY A 12 -6.53 -22.42 6.61
C GLY A 12 -5.19 -22.06 7.26
N ASP A 13 -4.93 -20.78 7.51
CA ASP A 13 -3.67 -20.29 8.09
C ASP A 13 -3.62 -20.53 9.62
N ARG A 14 -2.53 -21.16 10.07
CA ARG A 14 -2.24 -21.42 11.50
C ARG A 14 -1.67 -20.18 12.22
N GLN A 15 -1.10 -19.23 11.48
CA GLN A 15 -0.56 -17.97 11.99
C GLN A 15 -1.46 -16.76 11.69
N ARG A 16 -2.73 -17.02 11.35
CA ARG A 16 -3.74 -16.01 11.05
C ARG A 16 -3.81 -14.92 12.13
N LYS A 17 -3.95 -13.67 11.71
CA LYS A 17 -4.08 -12.51 12.62
C LYS A 17 -5.53 -12.19 12.89
N TYR A 18 -5.81 -11.78 14.13
CA TYR A 18 -7.15 -11.42 14.58
C TYR A 18 -7.73 -10.23 13.79
N ALA A 19 -6.92 -9.19 13.57
CA ALA A 19 -7.32 -7.98 12.84
C ALA A 19 -7.79 -8.29 11.41
N ASP A 20 -7.07 -9.16 10.69
CA ASP A 20 -7.43 -9.56 9.33
C ASP A 20 -8.79 -10.30 9.31
N GLY A 21 -9.04 -11.13 10.33
CA GLY A 21 -10.32 -11.81 10.51
C GLY A 21 -11.46 -10.85 10.86
N LEU A 22 -11.20 -9.83 11.68
CA LEU A 22 -12.19 -8.80 12.01
C LEU A 22 -12.64 -8.03 10.77
N VAL A 23 -11.70 -7.68 9.88
CA VAL A 23 -12.01 -7.04 8.60
C VAL A 23 -12.88 -7.96 7.74
N LEU A 24 -12.52 -9.25 7.62
CA LEU A 24 -13.33 -10.24 6.90
C LEU A 24 -14.74 -10.36 7.48
N PHE A 25 -14.88 -10.36 8.82
CA PHE A 25 -16.17 -10.41 9.49
C PHE A 25 -16.99 -9.14 9.22
N GLY A 26 -16.37 -7.96 9.30
CA GLY A 26 -17.02 -6.68 9.01
C GLY A 26 -17.54 -6.59 7.58
N ILE A 27 -16.86 -7.21 6.62
CA ILE A 27 -17.27 -7.20 5.22
C ILE A 27 -18.31 -8.29 4.93
N LEU A 28 -18.08 -9.51 5.40
CA LEU A 28 -18.86 -10.68 4.97
C LEU A 28 -20.05 -11.01 5.88
N ALA A 29 -20.05 -10.60 7.16
CA ALA A 29 -21.13 -10.94 8.07
C ALA A 29 -22.43 -10.23 7.70
N LYS A 30 -23.55 -10.97 7.77
CA LYS A 30 -24.90 -10.39 7.68
C LYS A 30 -25.17 -9.48 8.88
N GLU A 31 -26.06 -8.51 8.69
CA GLU A 31 -26.42 -7.52 9.71
C GLU A 31 -26.89 -8.15 11.04
N SER A 32 -27.62 -9.26 11.00
CA SER A 32 -28.04 -10.00 12.20
C SER A 32 -26.87 -10.56 13.00
N MET A 33 -25.83 -11.05 12.31
CA MET A 33 -24.63 -11.61 12.93
C MET A 33 -23.75 -10.49 13.48
N LYS A 34 -23.62 -9.36 12.77
CA LYS A 34 -22.94 -8.15 13.26
C LYS A 34 -23.56 -7.65 14.56
N LYS A 35 -24.88 -7.49 14.62
CA LYS A 35 -25.58 -7.06 15.84
C LYS A 35 -25.34 -7.97 17.04
N LYS A 36 -25.14 -9.27 16.82
CA LYS A 36 -24.94 -10.25 17.88
C LYS A 36 -23.48 -10.33 18.36
N TYR A 37 -22.51 -10.17 17.46
CA TYR A 37 -21.12 -10.49 17.74
C TYR A 37 -20.14 -9.32 17.62
N ALA A 38 -20.43 -8.27 16.85
CA ALA A 38 -19.47 -7.18 16.59
C ALA A 38 -19.01 -6.51 17.89
N ALA A 39 -19.94 -6.10 18.76
CA ALA A 39 -19.60 -5.45 20.03
C ALA A 39 -18.74 -6.33 20.96
N TYR A 40 -18.92 -7.64 20.92
CA TYR A 40 -18.08 -8.57 21.69
C TYR A 40 -16.70 -8.73 21.06
N LEU A 41 -16.62 -8.83 19.72
CA LEU A 41 -15.35 -8.97 19.02
C LEU A 41 -14.49 -7.69 19.14
N ASP A 42 -15.11 -6.52 19.21
CA ASP A 42 -14.43 -5.23 19.39
C ASP A 42 -13.85 -5.05 20.81
N THR A 43 -14.28 -5.84 21.80
CA THR A 43 -13.70 -5.81 23.16
C THR A 43 -12.45 -6.66 23.33
N ALA A 44 -11.99 -7.32 22.25
CA ALA A 44 -10.77 -8.11 22.30
C ALA A 44 -9.53 -7.23 22.57
N PRO A 45 -8.50 -7.77 23.25
CA PRO A 45 -7.18 -7.14 23.32
C PRO A 45 -6.63 -6.80 21.93
N GLU A 46 -5.74 -5.80 21.83
CA GLU A 46 -5.20 -5.32 20.55
C GLU A 46 -4.43 -6.39 19.75
N SER A 47 -3.90 -7.41 20.44
CA SER A 47 -3.28 -8.59 19.83
C SER A 47 -3.65 -9.83 20.65
N PRO A 48 -4.88 -10.35 20.50
CA PRO A 48 -5.35 -11.45 21.32
C PRO A 48 -4.62 -12.74 20.91
N HIS A 49 -4.24 -13.53 21.90
CA HIS A 49 -3.63 -14.83 21.66
C HIS A 49 -4.61 -15.75 20.88
N ILE A 50 -4.11 -16.74 20.14
CA ILE A 50 -4.97 -17.64 19.34
C ILE A 50 -5.99 -18.44 20.19
N PHE A 51 -5.71 -18.60 21.48
CA PHE A 51 -6.59 -19.26 22.46
C PHE A 51 -7.52 -18.29 23.19
N ASP A 52 -7.47 -16.99 22.85
CA ASP A 52 -8.39 -16.02 23.39
C ASP A 52 -9.84 -16.37 22.97
N PRO A 53 -10.82 -16.25 23.89
CA PRO A 53 -12.22 -16.54 23.58
C PRO A 53 -12.77 -15.72 22.41
N HIS A 54 -12.33 -14.46 22.25
CA HIS A 54 -12.74 -13.60 21.13
C HIS A 54 -12.19 -14.12 19.81
N PHE A 55 -10.94 -14.62 19.80
CA PHE A 55 -10.32 -15.25 18.62
C PHE A 55 -11.12 -16.49 18.22
N THR A 56 -11.41 -17.35 19.19
CA THR A 56 -12.21 -18.56 18.98
C THR A 56 -13.60 -18.21 18.42
N GLN A 57 -14.25 -17.18 18.98
CA GLN A 57 -15.56 -16.73 18.53
C GLN A 57 -15.52 -16.16 17.10
N LEU A 58 -14.47 -15.41 16.74
CA LEU A 58 -14.28 -14.87 15.40
C LEU A 58 -14.12 -16.00 14.37
N VAL A 59 -13.27 -16.98 14.66
CA VAL A 59 -13.06 -18.16 13.81
C VAL A 59 -14.37 -18.92 13.61
N ASN A 60 -15.17 -19.09 14.67
CA ASN A 60 -16.48 -19.74 14.58
C ASN A 60 -17.46 -18.97 13.68
N CYS A 61 -17.51 -17.64 13.80
CA CYS A 61 -18.36 -16.81 12.95
C CYS A 61 -17.95 -16.90 11.48
N LEU A 62 -16.65 -16.76 11.20
CA LEU A 62 -16.09 -16.82 9.86
C LEU A 62 -16.21 -18.22 9.23
N SER A 63 -16.05 -19.29 10.01
CA SER A 63 -16.27 -20.67 9.54
C SER A 63 -17.74 -20.92 9.18
N LYS A 64 -18.67 -20.31 9.91
CA LYS A 64 -20.09 -20.38 9.58
C LYS A 64 -20.40 -19.60 8.30
N ILE A 65 -19.84 -18.41 8.15
CA ILE A 65 -19.97 -17.60 6.94
C ILE A 65 -19.40 -18.36 5.73
N ASP A 66 -18.21 -18.95 5.84
CA ASP A 66 -17.59 -19.75 4.75
C ASP A 66 -18.50 -20.90 4.29
N LYS A 67 -19.10 -21.64 5.25
CA LYS A 67 -20.09 -22.67 4.94
C LYS A 67 -21.31 -22.09 4.25
N GLU A 68 -21.89 -21.00 4.77
CA GLU A 68 -23.07 -20.39 4.16
C GLU A 68 -22.80 -19.83 2.76
N ILE A 69 -21.61 -19.27 2.50
CA ILE A 69 -21.19 -18.85 1.15
C ILE A 69 -21.16 -20.06 0.21
N LYS A 70 -20.59 -21.19 0.65
CA LYS A 70 -20.55 -22.43 -0.16
C LYS A 70 -21.93 -22.99 -0.49
N TYR A 71 -22.87 -22.94 0.46
CA TYR A 71 -24.24 -23.43 0.25
C TYR A 71 -25.15 -22.44 -0.48
N SER A 72 -24.91 -21.13 -0.34
CA SER A 72 -25.77 -20.08 -0.92
C SER A 72 -24.97 -18.82 -1.27
N PRO A 73 -24.16 -18.87 -2.35
CA PRO A 73 -23.27 -17.77 -2.73
C PRO A 73 -24.01 -16.46 -3.00
N SER A 74 -25.23 -16.53 -3.55
CA SER A 74 -26.05 -15.36 -3.89
C SER A 74 -26.43 -14.49 -2.67
N LEU A 75 -26.41 -15.05 -1.46
CA LEU A 75 -26.66 -14.31 -0.22
C LEU A 75 -25.45 -13.51 0.27
N TYR A 76 -24.29 -13.68 -0.37
CA TYR A 76 -23.02 -13.07 0.00
C TYR A 76 -22.32 -12.47 -1.23
N PRO A 77 -22.90 -11.43 -1.86
CA PRO A 77 -22.30 -10.83 -3.06
C PRO A 77 -20.89 -10.29 -2.80
N ALA A 78 -20.63 -9.76 -1.60
CA ALA A 78 -19.31 -9.29 -1.18
C ALA A 78 -18.24 -10.41 -1.13
N ALA A 79 -18.63 -11.68 -1.09
CA ALA A 79 -17.70 -12.81 -1.15
C ALA A 79 -17.14 -13.03 -2.57
N LEU A 80 -17.86 -12.60 -3.60
CA LEU A 80 -17.50 -12.76 -5.01
C LEU A 80 -16.72 -11.56 -5.57
N GLU A 81 -16.57 -10.50 -4.80
CA GLU A 81 -15.78 -9.33 -5.21
C GLU A 81 -14.31 -9.71 -5.40
N GLU A 82 -13.75 -9.30 -6.54
CA GLU A 82 -12.33 -9.41 -6.83
C GLU A 82 -11.52 -8.48 -5.91
N ILE A 83 -10.48 -9.04 -5.30
CA ILE A 83 -9.53 -8.31 -4.47
C ILE A 83 -8.26 -8.07 -5.29
N ALA A 84 -7.87 -6.79 -5.41
CA ALA A 84 -6.54 -6.41 -5.87
C ALA A 84 -5.51 -6.83 -4.81
N VAL A 85 -4.81 -7.95 -5.04
CA VAL A 85 -3.71 -8.39 -4.17
C VAL A 85 -2.50 -7.50 -4.45
N VAL A 86 -2.32 -6.47 -3.61
CA VAL A 86 -1.13 -5.61 -3.67
C VAL A 86 0.05 -6.38 -3.08
N ARG A 87 0.86 -7.00 -3.95
CA ARG A 87 2.24 -7.37 -3.63
C ARG A 87 3.14 -6.23 -4.09
N THR A 88 3.78 -5.53 -3.15
CA THR A 88 4.77 -4.50 -3.44
C THR A 88 6.07 -5.16 -3.88
N ILE A 89 6.36 -5.16 -5.18
CA ILE A 89 7.66 -5.53 -5.74
C ILE A 89 8.19 -4.29 -6.48
N ASN A 90 9.42 -3.85 -6.20
CA ASN A 90 9.99 -2.69 -6.90
C ASN A 90 10.28 -3.02 -8.39
N GLU A 91 10.43 -2.03 -9.28
CA GLU A 91 10.62 -2.24 -10.74
C GLU A 91 11.87 -3.08 -11.07
N SER A 92 12.97 -2.87 -10.32
CA SER A 92 14.22 -3.62 -10.47
C SER A 92 14.11 -5.06 -9.97
N GLU A 93 13.38 -5.28 -8.87
CA GLU A 93 13.04 -6.60 -8.34
C GLU A 93 12.09 -7.32 -9.30
N ARG A 94 11.13 -6.62 -9.91
CA ARG A 94 10.25 -7.20 -10.94
C ARG A 94 11.07 -7.68 -12.12
N LYS A 95 11.97 -6.85 -12.63
CA LYS A 95 12.81 -7.22 -13.76
C LYS A 95 13.67 -8.44 -13.42
N LYS A 96 14.25 -8.47 -12.23
CA LYS A 96 15.02 -9.62 -11.74
C LYS A 96 14.16 -10.88 -11.60
N VAL A 97 12.95 -10.76 -11.04
CA VAL A 97 12.01 -11.88 -10.89
C VAL A 97 11.53 -12.39 -12.26
N ILE A 98 11.30 -11.51 -13.23
CA ILE A 98 10.96 -11.90 -14.61
C ILE A 98 12.15 -12.59 -15.27
N GLU A 99 13.37 -12.07 -15.11
CA GLU A 99 14.59 -12.68 -15.65
C GLU A 99 14.85 -14.07 -15.03
N GLU A 100 14.69 -14.22 -13.71
CA GLU A 100 14.80 -15.49 -13.00
C GLU A 100 13.73 -16.49 -13.46
N LYS A 101 12.47 -16.04 -13.59
CA LYS A 101 11.37 -16.87 -14.11
C LYS A 101 11.58 -17.27 -15.57
N GLN A 102 12.09 -16.36 -16.41
CA GLN A 102 12.40 -16.65 -17.80
C GLN A 102 13.57 -17.64 -17.94
N ALA A 103 14.59 -17.54 -17.07
CA ALA A 103 15.67 -18.52 -17.00
C ALA A 103 15.15 -19.90 -16.55
N ASN A 104 14.24 -19.95 -15.58
CA ASN A 104 13.60 -21.18 -15.15
C ASN A 104 12.72 -21.81 -16.24
N ILE A 105 11.97 -20.99 -16.99
CA ILE A 105 11.20 -21.45 -18.17
C ILE A 105 12.15 -22.09 -19.19
N THR A 106 13.27 -21.44 -19.49
CA THR A 106 14.26 -21.97 -20.46
C THR A 106 14.84 -23.31 -20.00
N SER A 107 15.18 -23.43 -18.71
CA SER A 107 15.70 -24.69 -18.15
C SER A 107 14.66 -25.81 -18.16
N LEU A 108 13.39 -25.51 -17.84
CA LEU A 108 12.30 -26.48 -17.87
C LEU A 108 11.97 -26.90 -19.31
N GLU A 109 12.03 -25.99 -20.28
CA GLU A 109 11.87 -26.31 -21.70
C GLU A 109 12.93 -27.31 -22.18
N ILE A 110 14.19 -27.14 -21.77
CA ILE A 110 15.27 -28.09 -22.06
C ILE A 110 14.95 -29.46 -21.46
N LEU A 111 14.59 -29.50 -20.19
CA LEU A 111 14.32 -30.77 -19.48
C LEU A 111 13.09 -31.50 -20.04
N VAL A 112 12.03 -30.77 -20.41
CA VAL A 112 10.85 -31.33 -21.09
C VAL A 112 11.23 -31.94 -22.44
N ASN A 113 12.09 -31.27 -23.22
CA ASN A 113 12.56 -31.79 -24.50
C ASN A 113 13.46 -33.03 -24.32
N GLU A 114 14.31 -33.05 -23.30
CA GLU A 114 15.16 -34.21 -22.96
C GLU A 114 14.31 -35.41 -22.53
N LEU A 115 13.30 -35.19 -21.67
CA LEU A 115 12.36 -36.23 -21.25
C LEU A 115 11.56 -36.77 -22.44
N GLN A 116 11.06 -35.89 -23.32
CA GLN A 116 10.35 -36.31 -24.54
C GLN A 116 11.26 -37.15 -25.43
N SER A 117 12.49 -36.71 -25.69
CA SER A 117 13.45 -37.46 -26.51
C SER A 117 13.76 -38.83 -25.91
N ARG A 118 13.87 -38.92 -24.58
CA ARG A 118 14.13 -40.18 -23.88
C ARG A 118 12.94 -41.13 -23.94
N ILE A 119 11.72 -40.60 -23.82
CA ILE A 119 10.47 -41.36 -24.01
C ILE A 119 10.43 -41.89 -25.45
N ASP A 120 10.64 -41.03 -26.45
CA ASP A 120 10.62 -41.41 -27.87
C ASP A 120 11.67 -42.50 -28.18
N ASP A 121 12.88 -42.40 -27.62
CA ASP A 121 13.93 -43.41 -27.81
C ASP A 121 13.55 -44.78 -27.20
N LEU A 122 12.93 -44.76 -26.01
CA LEU A 122 12.49 -45.98 -25.31
C LEU A 122 11.25 -46.61 -25.94
N GLU A 123 10.34 -45.83 -26.50
CA GLU A 123 9.17 -46.32 -27.24
C GLU A 123 9.55 -46.98 -28.57
N ASN A 124 10.65 -46.53 -29.19
CA ASN A 124 11.18 -47.08 -30.44
C ASN A 124 12.13 -48.27 -30.22
N ASP A 125 12.49 -48.58 -28.97
CA ASP A 125 13.33 -49.72 -28.62
C ASP A 125 12.52 -51.03 -28.67
N SER A 126 13.21 -52.14 -28.93
CA SER A 126 12.61 -53.47 -29.05
C SER A 126 12.35 -54.17 -27.71
N GLU A 127 12.91 -53.64 -26.62
CA GLU A 127 12.77 -54.14 -25.26
C GLU A 127 11.57 -53.52 -24.52
N SER A 128 11.02 -54.24 -23.54
CA SER A 128 9.83 -53.82 -22.79
C SER A 128 10.19 -52.85 -21.65
N HIS A 129 10.07 -51.56 -21.91
CA HIS A 129 10.39 -50.48 -20.95
C HIS A 129 9.17 -49.87 -20.26
N THR A 130 8.08 -50.63 -20.11
CA THR A 130 6.76 -50.15 -19.66
C THR A 130 6.75 -49.40 -18.32
N GLU A 131 7.56 -49.82 -17.33
CA GLU A 131 7.61 -49.16 -16.02
C GLU A 131 8.46 -47.87 -16.06
N GLU A 132 9.56 -47.85 -16.82
CA GLU A 132 10.39 -46.66 -17.02
C GLU A 132 9.62 -45.60 -17.82
N LEU A 133 8.91 -46.01 -18.89
CA LEU A 133 8.04 -45.13 -19.68
C LEU A 133 6.92 -44.51 -18.83
N ALA A 134 6.26 -45.28 -17.97
CA ALA A 134 5.23 -44.74 -17.09
C ALA A 134 5.79 -43.68 -16.12
N SER A 135 6.97 -43.92 -15.55
CA SER A 135 7.62 -42.97 -14.63
C SER A 135 8.14 -41.72 -15.36
N LEU A 136 8.65 -41.86 -16.58
CA LEU A 136 9.10 -40.72 -17.39
C LEU A 136 7.93 -39.88 -17.89
N GLN A 137 6.81 -40.50 -18.25
CA GLN A 137 5.60 -39.80 -18.68
C GLN A 137 5.00 -38.96 -17.52
N GLU A 138 4.97 -39.50 -16.30
CA GLU A 138 4.52 -38.76 -15.11
C GLU A 138 5.40 -37.54 -14.83
N GLN A 139 6.73 -37.69 -14.95
CA GLN A 139 7.68 -36.58 -14.80
C GLN A 139 7.54 -35.55 -15.92
N PHE A 140 7.28 -36.00 -17.16
CA PHE A 140 7.02 -35.10 -18.28
C PHE A 140 5.76 -34.26 -18.06
N ASP A 141 4.66 -34.88 -17.65
CA ASP A 141 3.39 -34.20 -17.39
C ASP A 141 3.50 -33.21 -16.21
N GLU A 142 4.21 -33.58 -15.14
CA GLU A 142 4.48 -32.69 -14.01
C GLU A 142 5.27 -31.46 -14.45
N LYS A 143 6.36 -31.65 -15.21
CA LYS A 143 7.22 -30.56 -15.67
C LYS A 143 6.55 -29.67 -16.71
N MET A 144 5.68 -30.25 -17.56
CA MET A 144 4.82 -29.49 -18.47
C MET A 144 3.79 -28.62 -17.72
N SER A 145 3.22 -29.13 -16.63
CA SER A 145 2.31 -28.36 -15.77
C SER A 145 3.01 -27.19 -15.08
N GLU A 146 4.21 -27.42 -14.51
CA GLU A 146 5.05 -26.37 -13.92
C GLU A 146 5.42 -25.29 -14.93
N LEU A 147 5.82 -25.69 -16.13
CA LEU A 147 6.17 -24.79 -17.23
C LEU A 147 4.97 -23.95 -17.69
N SER A 148 3.78 -24.56 -17.80
CA SER A 148 2.55 -23.83 -18.12
C SER A 148 2.18 -22.81 -17.04
N ALA A 149 2.35 -23.14 -15.77
CA ALA A 149 2.07 -22.23 -14.66
C ALA A 149 3.02 -21.02 -14.67
N LEU A 150 4.32 -21.24 -14.89
CA LEU A 150 5.32 -20.17 -14.97
C LEU A 150 5.14 -19.27 -16.18
N ARG A 151 4.74 -19.82 -17.34
CA ARG A 151 4.40 -19.04 -18.54
C ARG A 151 3.19 -18.13 -18.28
N ASN A 152 2.11 -18.66 -17.70
CA ASN A 152 0.93 -17.88 -17.33
C ASN A 152 1.29 -16.76 -16.34
N GLU A 153 2.14 -17.03 -15.35
CA GLU A 153 2.58 -16.01 -14.39
C GLU A 153 3.39 -14.90 -15.08
N CYS A 154 4.32 -15.24 -15.98
CA CYS A 154 5.05 -14.24 -16.78
C CYS A 154 4.14 -13.45 -17.71
N GLU A 155 3.15 -14.09 -18.32
CA GLU A 155 2.18 -13.45 -19.21
C GLU A 155 1.29 -12.46 -18.44
N THR A 156 0.82 -12.82 -17.24
CA THR A 156 0.06 -11.90 -16.37
C THR A 156 0.89 -10.68 -15.96
N LEU A 157 2.19 -10.84 -15.71
CA LEU A 157 3.11 -9.74 -15.41
C LEU A 157 3.43 -8.85 -16.63
N ASN A 158 3.28 -9.39 -17.85
CA ASN A 158 3.54 -8.71 -19.11
C ASN A 158 2.26 -8.21 -19.83
N THR A 159 1.07 -8.50 -19.30
CA THR A 159 -0.21 -8.19 -19.95
C THR A 159 -0.45 -6.66 -19.99
N PRO A 160 -0.62 -6.05 -21.18
CA PRO A 160 -0.93 -4.63 -21.31
C PRO A 160 -2.27 -4.30 -20.63
N GLY A 161 -2.24 -3.44 -19.61
CA GLY A 161 -3.41 -3.07 -18.79
C GLY A 161 -3.30 -3.44 -17.31
N VAL A 162 -2.35 -4.30 -16.93
CA VAL A 162 -1.99 -4.56 -15.54
C VAL A 162 -1.14 -3.40 -15.02
N LYS A 163 -1.75 -2.47 -14.25
CA LYS A 163 -1.03 -1.35 -13.61
C LYS A 163 -0.31 -1.86 -12.35
N ILE A 164 0.97 -2.18 -12.49
CA ILE A 164 1.85 -2.40 -11.35
C ILE A 164 2.33 -1.04 -10.85
N ILE A 165 1.81 -0.59 -9.72
CA ILE A 165 2.17 0.69 -9.11
C ILE A 165 3.44 0.48 -8.28
N THR A 166 4.60 0.80 -8.83
CA THR A 166 5.88 0.86 -8.10
C THR A 166 6.00 2.18 -7.32
N GLU A 167 6.84 2.24 -6.27
CA GLU A 167 7.08 3.46 -5.47
C GLU A 167 7.53 4.66 -6.34
N GLU A 168 8.17 4.37 -7.47
CA GLU A 168 8.62 5.32 -8.50
C GLU A 168 7.50 5.79 -9.43
N SER A 169 6.46 4.97 -9.62
CA SER A 169 5.25 5.33 -10.37
C SER A 169 4.23 6.12 -9.54
N LEU A 170 4.40 6.12 -8.21
CA LEU A 170 3.59 6.95 -7.30
C LEU A 170 3.86 8.43 -7.57
N SER A 171 2.79 9.24 -7.46
CA SER A 171 2.92 10.69 -7.49
C SER A 171 3.91 11.15 -6.40
N PRO A 172 4.66 12.24 -6.61
CA PRO A 172 5.63 12.72 -5.63
C PRO A 172 5.04 12.93 -4.23
N SER A 173 3.76 13.32 -4.16
CA SER A 173 3.03 13.54 -2.92
C SER A 173 2.69 12.22 -2.21
N ILE A 174 2.25 11.18 -2.93
CA ILE A 174 2.03 9.85 -2.34
C ILE A 174 3.35 9.23 -1.89
N ARG A 175 4.42 9.38 -2.69
CA ARG A 175 5.74 8.86 -2.34
C ARG A 175 6.25 9.46 -1.03
N LYS A 176 6.08 10.78 -0.84
CA LYS A 176 6.42 11.46 0.43
C LYS A 176 5.59 10.92 1.60
N ALA A 177 4.28 10.76 1.42
CA ALA A 177 3.41 10.21 2.46
C ALA A 177 3.82 8.79 2.86
N TYR A 178 4.11 7.95 1.87
CA TYR A 178 4.55 6.57 2.08
C TYR A 178 5.94 6.47 2.72
N ALA A 179 6.89 7.31 2.30
CA ALA A 179 8.21 7.40 2.94
C ALA A 179 8.10 7.81 4.42
N ARG A 180 7.24 8.78 4.73
CA ARG A 180 7.00 9.20 6.12
C ARG A 180 6.38 8.07 6.96
N ILE A 181 5.45 7.29 6.41
CA ILE A 181 4.91 6.10 7.10
C ILE A 181 6.03 5.09 7.41
N LYS A 182 6.96 4.85 6.48
CA LYS A 182 8.13 3.97 6.69
C LYS A 182 9.05 4.51 7.80
N GLU A 183 9.23 5.82 7.91
CA GLU A 183 10.01 6.46 8.99
C GLU A 183 9.32 6.38 10.35
N ILE A 184 7.99 6.49 10.40
CA ILE A 184 7.22 6.40 11.65
C ILE A 184 7.37 5.02 12.27
N ALA A 185 7.43 3.94 11.50
CA ALA A 185 7.48 2.57 12.02
C ALA A 185 8.64 2.30 13.02
N PRO A 186 9.91 2.58 12.72
CA PRO A 186 11.01 2.39 13.69
C PRO A 186 10.94 3.39 14.87
N LEU A 187 10.50 4.63 14.64
CA LEU A 187 10.34 5.62 15.71
C LEU A 187 9.25 5.20 16.70
N TYR A 188 8.12 4.74 16.19
CA TYR A 188 7.00 4.23 16.95
C TYR A 188 7.41 3.02 17.79
N ALA A 189 8.16 2.07 17.20
CA ALA A 189 8.68 0.92 17.92
C ALA A 189 9.67 1.31 19.04
N SER A 190 10.54 2.29 18.82
CA SER A 190 11.46 2.80 19.84
C SER A 190 10.69 3.41 21.01
N LEU A 191 9.75 4.30 20.73
CA LEU A 191 8.96 4.96 21.78
C LEU A 191 8.08 3.98 22.56
N HIS A 192 7.58 2.92 21.91
CA HIS A 192 6.89 1.82 22.61
C HIS A 192 7.80 1.11 23.62
N ASN A 193 9.06 0.86 23.25
CA ASN A 193 10.03 0.26 24.17
C ASN A 193 10.36 1.20 25.33
N ASP A 194 10.48 2.50 25.06
CA ASP A 194 10.77 3.51 26.09
C ASP A 194 9.60 3.67 27.08
N VAL A 195 8.35 3.72 26.60
CA VAL A 195 7.16 3.75 27.47
C VAL A 195 7.05 2.48 28.33
N ALA A 196 7.45 1.33 27.79
CA ALA A 196 7.45 0.05 28.50
C ALA A 196 8.62 -0.11 29.49
N ASN A 197 9.61 0.78 29.45
CA ASN A 197 10.78 0.72 30.31
C ASN A 197 10.44 1.12 31.76
N GLN A 198 10.64 0.18 32.68
CA GLN A 198 10.37 0.37 34.11
C GLN A 198 11.34 1.35 34.77
N ASP A 199 12.53 1.54 34.20
CA ASP A 199 13.57 2.43 34.71
C ASP A 199 13.29 3.93 34.43
N ILE A 200 12.38 4.24 33.49
CA ILE A 200 11.99 5.63 33.19
C ILE A 200 10.96 6.09 34.21
N PRO A 201 11.11 7.23 34.90
CA PRO A 201 10.12 7.74 35.84
C PRO A 201 8.79 8.11 35.17
N PRO A 202 7.63 8.02 35.87
CA PRO A 202 6.32 8.34 35.30
C PRO A 202 6.20 9.74 34.67
N GLU A 203 6.88 10.74 35.26
CA GLU A 203 6.90 12.12 34.74
C GLU A 203 7.60 12.21 33.38
N GLU A 204 8.59 11.36 33.14
CA GLU A 204 9.33 11.29 31.86
C GLU A 204 8.64 10.38 30.84
N ARG A 205 7.78 9.43 31.28
CA ARG A 205 6.99 8.57 30.38
C ARG A 205 5.82 9.30 29.71
N GLN A 206 5.22 10.27 30.39
CA GLN A 206 4.06 11.00 29.86
C GLN A 206 4.31 11.72 28.52
N PRO A 207 5.40 12.51 28.34
CA PRO A 207 5.68 13.13 27.04
C PRO A 207 5.97 12.11 25.93
N ILE A 208 6.58 10.95 26.26
CA ILE A 208 6.85 9.87 25.30
C ILE A 208 5.54 9.25 24.80
N ALA A 209 4.57 9.04 25.70
CA ALA A 209 3.24 8.55 25.33
C ALA A 209 2.46 9.54 24.46
N GLU A 210 2.58 10.84 24.73
CA GLU A 210 1.98 11.89 23.89
C GLU A 210 2.59 11.94 22.49
N GLU A 211 3.91 11.77 22.37
CA GLU A 211 4.62 11.70 21.09
C GLU A 211 4.20 10.46 20.29
N LEU A 212 4.02 9.33 20.96
CA LEU A 212 3.54 8.09 20.37
C LEU A 212 2.12 8.25 19.78
N CYS A 213 1.22 8.92 20.49
CA CYS A 213 -0.13 9.23 19.98
C CYS A 213 -0.08 10.14 18.75
N LYS A 214 0.78 11.17 18.75
CA LYS A 214 0.95 12.08 17.61
C LYS A 214 1.47 11.35 16.37
N LEU A 215 2.41 10.42 16.53
CA LEU A 215 2.95 9.62 15.43
C LEU A 215 1.91 8.65 14.87
N ASP A 216 1.06 8.05 15.72
CA ASP A 216 -0.02 7.19 15.24
C ASP A 216 -1.11 7.97 14.50
N ASP A 217 -1.50 9.15 15.01
CA ASP A 217 -2.43 10.06 14.33
C ASP A 217 -1.88 10.50 12.96
N GLU A 218 -0.59 10.83 12.88
CA GLU A 218 0.11 11.17 11.64
C GLU A 218 0.07 9.99 10.66
N ARG A 219 0.45 8.79 11.12
CA ARG A 219 0.44 7.56 10.32
C ARG A 219 -0.96 7.24 9.78
N ARG A 220 -2.00 7.28 10.62
CA ARG A 220 -3.40 7.02 10.22
C ARG A 220 -3.88 8.03 9.19
N LYS A 221 -3.54 9.31 9.36
CA LYS A 221 -3.87 10.36 8.40
C LYS A 221 -3.22 10.11 7.05
N LEU A 222 -1.94 9.74 7.02
CA LEU A 222 -1.21 9.45 5.78
C LEU A 222 -1.79 8.21 5.07
N TRP A 223 -2.11 7.14 5.79
CA TRP A 223 -2.80 5.97 5.21
C TRP A 223 -4.15 6.34 4.61
N LYS A 224 -4.98 7.09 5.34
CA LYS A 224 -6.29 7.55 4.84
C LYS A 224 -6.16 8.39 3.57
N GLN A 225 -5.11 9.20 3.46
CA GLN A 225 -4.83 9.99 2.25
C GLN A 225 -4.43 9.11 1.07
N ILE A 226 -3.64 8.07 1.30
CA ILE A 226 -3.25 7.08 0.28
C ILE A 226 -4.49 6.28 -0.17
N ASP A 227 -5.33 5.83 0.75
CA ASP A 227 -6.56 5.08 0.44
C ASP A 227 -7.55 5.91 -0.37
N THR A 228 -7.77 7.17 0.03
CA THR A 228 -8.67 8.10 -0.70
C THR A 228 -8.19 8.35 -2.14
N TRP A 229 -6.87 8.40 -2.35
CA TRP A 229 -6.27 8.51 -3.68
C TRP A 229 -6.42 7.22 -4.49
N ALA A 230 -6.18 6.06 -3.88
CA ALA A 230 -6.31 4.76 -4.53
C ALA A 230 -7.75 4.49 -4.99
N GLU A 231 -8.74 4.99 -4.25
CA GLU A 231 -10.17 4.93 -4.62
C GLU A 231 -10.56 5.91 -5.76
N GLY A 232 -9.64 6.76 -6.23
CA GLY A 232 -9.92 7.77 -7.25
C GLY A 232 -10.83 8.90 -6.77
N LYS A 233 -11.05 9.05 -5.46
CA LYS A 233 -12.00 9.98 -4.84
C LYS A 233 -11.35 11.28 -4.33
N GLY A 234 -10.22 11.68 -4.87
CA GLY A 234 -9.61 12.98 -4.54
C GLY A 234 -8.32 13.28 -5.29
N GLU A 235 -8.01 14.58 -5.44
CA GLU A 235 -6.68 15.04 -5.78
C GLU A 235 -5.81 15.12 -4.53
N LEU A 236 -4.55 14.68 -4.63
CA LEU A 236 -3.60 14.76 -3.53
C LEU A 236 -3.14 16.20 -3.30
N GLN A 237 -3.95 16.95 -2.56
CA GLN A 237 -3.46 18.15 -1.90
C GLN A 237 -2.94 17.74 -0.53
N LEU A 238 -1.64 17.46 -0.48
CA LEU A 238 -0.90 17.75 0.74
C LEU A 238 -0.97 19.28 0.88
N GLU A 239 -1.99 19.79 1.57
CA GLU A 239 -1.78 21.05 2.28
C GLU A 239 -0.59 20.77 3.19
N GLU A 240 0.59 21.27 2.81
CA GLU A 240 1.66 21.50 3.76
C GLU A 240 0.99 22.24 4.91
N LYS A 241 0.81 21.56 6.05
CA LYS A 241 0.28 22.20 7.23
C LYS A 241 1.25 23.35 7.49
N ARG A 242 0.77 24.57 7.26
CA ARG A 242 1.56 25.79 7.28
C ARG A 242 2.45 25.79 8.52
N PRO A 243 3.74 26.13 8.40
CA PRO A 243 4.53 26.45 9.57
C PRO A 243 3.75 27.52 10.34
N ILE A 244 3.38 27.24 11.58
CA ILE A 244 2.80 28.26 12.45
C ILE A 244 3.94 29.27 12.65
N LEU A 245 3.79 30.45 12.05
CA LEU A 245 4.75 31.52 12.19
C LEU A 245 4.93 31.80 13.69
N SER A 246 6.18 31.83 14.14
CA SER A 246 6.50 32.09 15.54
C SER A 246 5.83 33.38 16.03
N GLU A 247 5.42 33.44 17.29
CA GLU A 247 4.97 34.70 17.92
C GLU A 247 6.15 35.65 18.19
N ASN A 248 7.39 35.16 18.14
CA ASN A 248 8.58 35.99 18.28
C ASN A 248 8.80 36.82 17.01
N SER A 249 8.68 38.15 17.11
CA SER A 249 8.78 39.11 16.00
C SER A 249 10.03 38.94 15.11
N ILE A 250 11.19 38.58 15.67
CA ILE A 250 12.44 38.41 14.91
C ILE A 250 12.42 37.09 14.13
N VAL A 251 12.01 36.00 14.79
CA VAL A 251 11.90 34.67 14.16
C VAL A 251 10.81 34.68 13.08
N ARG A 252 9.67 35.32 13.37
CA ARG A 252 8.57 35.55 12.44
C ARG A 252 9.01 36.28 11.18
N GLY A 253 9.77 37.37 11.31
CA GLY A 253 10.30 38.10 10.16
C GLY A 253 11.21 37.26 9.26
N PHE A 254 12.04 36.40 9.86
CA PHE A 254 12.91 35.48 9.13
C PHE A 254 12.12 34.37 8.40
N GLU A 255 11.10 33.81 9.06
CA GLU A 255 10.22 32.80 8.49
C GLU A 255 9.40 33.34 7.31
N ILE A 256 8.85 34.56 7.45
CA ILE A 256 8.12 35.25 6.37
C ILE A 256 9.05 35.50 5.18
N ALA A 257 10.28 36.00 5.39
CA ALA A 257 11.23 36.23 4.30
C ALA A 257 11.60 34.94 3.55
N ARG A 258 11.77 33.82 4.28
CA ARG A 258 12.02 32.50 3.69
C ARG A 258 10.81 31.99 2.91
N GLN A 259 9.60 32.24 3.39
CA GLN A 259 8.36 31.88 2.72
C GLN A 259 8.16 32.68 1.42
N ILE A 260 8.39 33.99 1.44
CA ILE A 260 8.40 34.85 0.25
C ILE A 260 9.37 34.32 -0.82
N LYS A 261 10.59 33.94 -0.42
CA LYS A 261 11.58 33.37 -1.35
C LYS A 261 11.09 32.07 -1.98
N ARG A 262 10.43 31.20 -1.21
CA ARG A 262 9.85 29.94 -1.72
C ARG A 262 8.69 30.20 -2.68
N LEU A 263 7.79 31.13 -2.35
CA LEU A 263 6.66 31.49 -3.21
C LEU A 263 7.12 32.04 -4.55
N LYS A 264 8.12 32.94 -4.58
CA LYS A 264 8.71 33.46 -5.82
C LYS A 264 9.27 32.34 -6.71
N ASN A 265 9.97 31.36 -6.11
CA ASN A 265 10.48 30.20 -6.85
C ASN A 265 9.36 29.28 -7.37
N ASN A 266 8.32 29.05 -6.58
CA ASN A 266 7.18 28.22 -6.97
C ASN A 266 6.38 28.85 -8.13
N ILE A 267 6.23 30.19 -8.12
CA ILE A 267 5.63 30.95 -9.23
C ILE A 267 6.47 30.77 -10.50
N ALA A 268 7.79 30.96 -10.42
CA ALA A 268 8.68 30.81 -11.57
C ALA A 268 8.62 29.39 -12.17
N ASN A 269 8.65 28.36 -11.31
CA ASN A 269 8.54 26.96 -11.74
C ASN A 269 7.18 26.66 -12.37
N SER A 270 6.10 27.21 -11.81
CA SER A 270 4.75 27.02 -12.34
C SER A 270 4.55 27.75 -13.67
N LYS A 271 5.16 28.94 -13.87
CA LYS A 271 5.20 29.64 -15.17
C LYS A 271 5.93 28.82 -16.22
N ALA A 272 7.09 28.26 -15.89
CA ALA A 272 7.83 27.37 -16.79
C ALA A 272 7.11 26.04 -17.09
N ALA A 273 6.30 25.54 -16.17
CA ALA A 273 5.46 24.36 -16.38
C ALA A 273 4.26 24.68 -17.29
N SER A 274 3.63 25.83 -17.11
CA SER A 274 2.54 26.32 -17.96
C SER A 274 3.01 26.50 -19.41
N GLU A 275 4.17 27.12 -19.61
CA GLU A 275 4.74 27.34 -20.95
C GLU A 275 5.07 26.03 -21.68
N ARG A 276 5.63 25.04 -20.97
CA ARG A 276 5.86 23.70 -21.53
C ARG A 276 4.55 22.97 -21.86
N ALA A 277 3.56 23.04 -20.97
CA ALA A 277 2.25 22.45 -21.20
C ALA A 277 1.52 23.09 -22.40
N ARG A 278 1.73 24.39 -22.62
CA ARG A 278 1.24 25.13 -23.79
C ARG A 278 1.89 24.63 -25.09
N GLN A 279 3.21 24.43 -25.10
CA GLN A 279 3.93 23.88 -26.26
C GLN A 279 3.49 22.45 -26.59
N ASP A 280 3.19 21.65 -25.57
CA ASP A 280 2.74 20.25 -25.71
C ASP A 280 1.23 20.10 -26.00
N ASN A 281 0.48 21.19 -26.19
CA ASN A 281 -0.99 21.19 -26.31
C ASN A 281 -1.74 20.46 -25.16
N LYS A 282 -1.18 20.49 -23.93
CA LYS A 282 -1.78 19.88 -22.73
C LYS A 282 -2.57 20.91 -21.94
N GLN A 283 -3.77 21.24 -22.42
CA GLN A 283 -4.62 22.33 -21.89
C GLN A 283 -4.94 22.21 -20.39
N THR A 284 -5.22 21.00 -19.90
CA THR A 284 -5.52 20.75 -18.48
C THR A 284 -4.32 21.00 -17.57
N VAL A 285 -3.13 20.57 -18.00
CA VAL A 285 -1.87 20.76 -17.27
C VAL A 285 -1.48 22.24 -17.24
N MET A 286 -1.73 22.95 -18.33
CA MET A 286 -1.54 24.40 -18.42
C MET A 286 -2.47 25.14 -17.44
N GLN A 287 -3.77 24.81 -17.43
CA GLN A 287 -4.73 25.42 -16.51
C GLN A 287 -4.36 25.18 -15.05
N ASN A 288 -4.01 23.94 -14.69
CA ASN A 288 -3.56 23.61 -13.34
C ASN A 288 -2.27 24.34 -12.93
N ALA A 289 -1.42 24.73 -13.88
CA ALA A 289 -0.25 25.56 -13.62
C ALA A 289 -0.63 27.04 -13.40
N LEU A 290 -1.62 27.56 -14.13
CA LEU A 290 -2.16 28.91 -13.94
C LEU A 290 -2.86 29.07 -12.60
N ASP A 291 -3.71 28.11 -12.21
CA ASP A 291 -4.42 28.13 -10.93
C ASP A 291 -3.45 28.10 -9.73
N ARG A 292 -2.28 27.44 -9.89
CA ARG A 292 -1.21 27.48 -8.88
C ARG A 292 -0.51 28.83 -8.82
N ILE A 293 -0.27 29.47 -9.96
CA ILE A 293 0.34 30.80 -10.01
C ILE A 293 -0.53 31.81 -9.28
N GLU A 294 -1.84 31.83 -9.55
CA GLU A 294 -2.79 32.76 -8.91
C GLU A 294 -2.79 32.62 -7.38
N LYS A 295 -2.79 31.39 -6.87
CA LYS A 295 -2.71 31.11 -5.44
C LYS A 295 -1.41 31.63 -4.82
N TYR A 296 -0.26 31.35 -5.45
CA TYR A 296 1.02 31.80 -4.93
C TYR A 296 1.21 33.32 -5.01
N GLU A 297 0.68 33.98 -6.06
CA GLU A 297 0.75 35.43 -6.21
C GLU A 297 -0.12 36.15 -5.16
N THR A 298 -1.30 35.61 -4.86
CA THR A 298 -2.17 36.13 -3.78
C THR A 298 -1.48 36.01 -2.42
N GLU A 299 -0.87 34.87 -2.12
CA GLU A 299 -0.16 34.64 -0.86
C GLU A 299 1.08 35.54 -0.74
N LEU A 300 1.82 35.69 -1.83
CA LEU A 300 3.00 36.55 -1.88
C LEU A 300 2.64 38.01 -1.54
N ALA A 301 1.53 38.51 -2.10
CA ALA A 301 1.06 39.86 -1.83
C ALA A 301 0.70 40.08 -0.35
N ILE A 302 0.08 39.09 0.31
CA ILE A 302 -0.27 39.16 1.73
C ILE A 302 0.99 39.23 2.60
N LEU A 303 1.98 38.37 2.34
CA LEU A 303 3.22 38.33 3.12
C LEU A 303 4.11 39.56 2.88
N GLU A 304 4.15 40.08 1.65
CA GLU A 304 4.87 41.32 1.33
C GLU A 304 4.21 42.54 2.02
N ALA A 305 2.88 42.56 2.13
CA ALA A 305 2.17 43.59 2.90
C ALA A 305 2.47 43.50 4.41
N GLU A 306 2.54 42.30 4.99
CA GLU A 306 2.88 42.09 6.41
C GLU A 306 4.31 42.55 6.74
N ILE A 307 5.29 42.28 5.87
CA ILE A 307 6.66 42.82 6.03
C ILE A 307 6.67 44.34 5.95
N THR A 308 5.93 44.92 4.99
CA THR A 308 5.92 46.37 4.78
C THR A 308 5.28 47.09 5.99
N ALA A 309 4.22 46.53 6.55
CA ALA A 309 3.58 47.04 7.77
C ALA A 309 4.52 46.99 9.00
N THR A 310 5.21 45.86 9.20
CA THR A 310 6.15 45.67 10.32
C THR A 310 7.45 46.49 10.19
N GLN A 311 7.86 46.86 8.97
CA GLN A 311 8.98 47.77 8.73
C GLN A 311 8.58 49.25 8.88
N GLY A 312 7.35 49.61 8.54
CA GLY A 312 6.79 50.97 8.74
C GLY A 312 6.62 51.34 10.21
N GLU A 313 6.25 50.41 11.07
CA GLU A 313 6.15 50.64 12.53
C GLU A 313 7.50 50.90 13.20
N LYS A 314 8.60 50.31 12.69
CA LYS A 314 9.97 50.54 13.20
C LYS A 314 10.60 51.86 12.80
N SER A 315 10.01 52.58 11.84
CA SER A 315 10.52 53.87 11.34
C SER A 315 9.72 55.08 11.83
N ALA A 316 8.65 54.85 12.60
CA ALA A 316 7.77 55.88 13.17
C ALA A 316 7.84 55.99 14.72
N GLY A 317 8.72 55.22 15.37
CA GLY A 317 9.01 55.31 16.81
C GLY A 317 10.49 55.58 17.06
#